data_AF-A0A1I5PFU6-F1
#
_entry.id   AF-A0A1I5PFU6-F1
#
_cell.length_a   1.000
_cell.length_b   1.000
_cell.length_c   1.000
_cell.angle_alpha   90.00
_cell.angle_beta   90.00
_cell.angle_gamma   90.00
#
_symmetry.space_group_name_H-M   'P 1'
#
loop_
_entity.id
_entity.type
_entity.pdbx_description
1 polymer ?
#
loop_
_entity_poly.entity_id
_entity_poly.type
_entity_poly.pdbx_seq_one_letter_code
_entity_poly.pdbx_strand_id
1 'polypeptide(L)'
;MVNCNKLKELLEFEIIPDIEDEIDELFEQIAKEKKADKDKKDEYTELQELHNESIKLLKDIENENIDENECKELYLELVEMLKST
;
A
#
# COMPACT_ATOMS: atom_id res chain seq x y z
N MET A 1 10.59 -16.55 10.64
CA MET A 1 9.77 -15.95 9.56
C MET A 1 8.31 -15.70 9.94
N VAL A 2 7.88 -15.84 11.20
CA VAL A 2 6.46 -15.66 11.57
C VAL A 2 6.01 -14.21 11.36
N ASN A 3 6.88 -13.24 11.65
CA ASN A 3 6.55 -11.82 11.48
C ASN A 3 6.51 -11.42 10.00
N CYS A 4 7.43 -11.95 9.19
CA CYS A 4 7.42 -11.72 7.75
C CYS A 4 6.16 -12.28 7.07
N ASN A 5 5.68 -13.45 7.52
CA ASN A 5 4.41 -13.99 7.02
C ASN A 5 3.22 -13.09 7.39
N LYS A 6 3.19 -12.56 8.62
CA LYS A 6 2.14 -11.62 9.05
C LYS A 6 2.17 -10.31 8.27
N LEU A 7 3.37 -9.76 8.05
CA LEU A 7 3.55 -8.55 7.25
C LEU A 7 3.12 -8.80 5.80
N LYS A 8 3.51 -9.94 5.23
CA LYS A 8 3.07 -10.36 3.90
C LYS A 8 1.55 -10.46 3.81
N GLU A 9 0.90 -11.15 4.74
CA GLU A 9 -0.56 -11.30 4.77
C GLU A 9 -1.25 -9.94 4.87
N LEU A 10 -0.75 -9.03 5.72
CA LEU A 10 -1.28 -7.68 5.86
C LEU A 10 -1.17 -6.89 4.54
N LEU A 11 -0.01 -6.95 3.88
CA LEU A 11 0.21 -6.27 2.61
C LEU A 11 -0.69 -6.84 1.51
N GLU A 12 -0.73 -8.17 1.36
CA GLU A 12 -1.37 -8.85 0.24
C GLU A 12 -2.91 -8.85 0.34
N PHE A 13 -3.47 -8.91 1.54
CA PHE A 13 -4.91 -9.06 1.74
C PHE A 13 -5.64 -7.82 2.27
N GLU A 14 -4.92 -6.84 2.82
CA GLU A 14 -5.53 -5.61 3.35
C GLU A 14 -4.96 -4.39 2.62
N ILE A 15 -3.67 -4.08 2.80
CA ILE A 15 -3.10 -2.80 2.34
C ILE A 15 -3.15 -2.62 0.82
N ILE A 16 -2.66 -3.60 0.05
CA ILE A 16 -2.61 -3.49 -1.41
C ILE A 16 -4.03 -3.41 -2.00
N PRO A 17 -4.97 -4.30 -1.64
CA PRO A 17 -6.35 -4.18 -2.08
C PRO A 17 -7.00 -2.83 -1.74
N ASP A 18 -6.80 -2.32 -0.52
CA ASP A 18 -7.37 -1.04 -0.11
C ASP A 18 -6.82 0.12 -0.97
N ILE A 19 -5.52 0.12 -1.26
CA ILE A 19 -4.91 1.12 -2.15
C ILE A 19 -5.45 0.99 -3.57
N GLU A 20 -5.62 -0.24 -4.08
CA GLU A 20 -6.18 -0.49 -5.41
C GLU A 20 -7.61 0.03 -5.53
N ASP A 21 -8.45 -0.19 -4.50
CA ASP A 21 -9.82 0.31 -4.45
C ASP A 21 -9.86 1.86 -4.45
N GLU A 22 -8.99 2.51 -3.67
CA GLU A 22 -8.86 3.98 -3.65
C GLU A 22 -8.37 4.54 -5.00
N ILE A 23 -7.41 3.87 -5.65
CA ILE A 23 -6.94 4.21 -6.99
C ILE A 23 -8.07 4.12 -8.01
N ASP A 24 -8.86 3.04 -7.97
CA ASP A 24 -9.96 2.81 -8.89
C ASP A 24 -11.07 3.84 -8.69
N GLU A 25 -11.42 4.16 -7.43
CA GLU A 25 -12.38 5.23 -7.13
C GLU A 25 -11.89 6.58 -7.66
N LEU A 26 -10.65 6.95 -7.36
CA LEU A 26 -10.08 8.22 -7.80
C LEU A 26 -9.99 8.30 -9.33
N PHE A 27 -9.63 7.19 -9.98
CA PHE A 27 -9.63 7.09 -11.43
C PHE A 27 -11.03 7.30 -12.01
N GLU A 28 -12.07 6.69 -11.43
CA GLU A 28 -13.45 6.92 -11.84
C GLU A 28 -13.87 8.38 -11.65
N GLN A 29 -13.49 9.01 -10.54
CA GLN A 29 -13.78 10.41 -10.27
C GLN A 29 -13.11 11.32 -11.32
N ILE A 30 -11.82 11.10 -11.62
CA ILE A 30 -11.09 11.82 -12.67
C ILE A 30 -11.73 11.59 -14.03
N ALA A 31 -12.18 10.37 -14.35
CA ALA A 31 -12.83 10.06 -15.62
C ALA A 31 -14.20 10.75 -15.77
N LYS A 32 -14.96 10.86 -14.67
CA LYS A 32 -16.26 11.58 -14.62
C LYS A 32 -16.06 13.09 -14.72
N GLU A 33 -15.01 13.62 -14.08
CA GLU A 33 -14.66 15.03 -14.13
C GLU A 33 -13.88 15.36 -15.40
N LYS A 34 -14.57 15.90 -16.42
CA LYS A 34 -13.97 16.36 -17.69
C LYS A 34 -12.99 17.54 -17.55
N LYS A 35 -12.47 17.82 -16.36
CA LYS A 35 -11.49 18.87 -16.06
C LYS A 35 -10.28 18.22 -15.40
N ALA A 36 -9.09 18.62 -15.85
CA ALA A 36 -7.84 18.21 -15.24
C ALA A 36 -7.69 18.96 -13.90
N ASP A 37 -8.30 18.43 -12.83
CA ASP A 37 -7.98 18.86 -11.49
C ASP A 37 -6.59 18.32 -11.16
N LYS A 38 -5.62 19.24 -11.03
CA LYS A 38 -4.22 18.87 -10.83
C LYS A 38 -4.07 18.12 -9.51
N ASP A 39 -4.81 18.54 -8.49
CA ASP A 39 -4.72 18.01 -7.14
C ASP A 39 -5.10 16.52 -7.12
N LYS A 40 -6.15 16.12 -7.84
CA LYS A 40 -6.55 14.71 -7.97
C LYS A 40 -5.56 13.86 -8.74
N LYS A 41 -4.87 14.44 -9.73
CA LYS A 41 -3.84 13.73 -10.48
C LYS A 41 -2.57 13.53 -9.67
N ASP A 42 -2.23 14.52 -8.84
CA ASP A 42 -1.12 14.45 -7.91
C ASP A 42 -1.44 13.37 -6.86
N GLU A 43 -2.64 13.37 -6.25
CA GLU A 43 -3.13 12.33 -5.33
C GLU A 43 -3.13 10.93 -5.97
N TYR A 44 -3.59 10.81 -7.21
CA TYR A 44 -3.56 9.55 -7.95
C TYR A 44 -2.12 9.03 -8.15
N THR A 45 -1.18 9.94 -8.42
CA THR A 45 0.23 9.58 -8.57
C THR A 45 0.81 9.11 -7.23
N GLU A 46 0.49 9.80 -6.14
CA GLU A 46 0.92 9.43 -4.78
C GLU A 46 0.40 8.04 -4.39
N LEU A 47 -0.87 7.73 -4.66
CA LEU A 47 -1.44 6.40 -4.42
C LEU A 47 -0.77 5.31 -5.27
N GLN A 48 -0.46 5.60 -6.54
CA GLN A 48 0.29 4.67 -7.39
C GLN A 48 1.72 4.44 -6.88
N GLU A 49 2.38 5.46 -6.34
CA GLU A 49 3.70 5.30 -5.73
C GLU A 49 3.62 4.41 -4.49
N LEU A 50 2.64 4.65 -3.60
CA LEU A 50 2.41 3.84 -2.41
C LEU A 50 2.10 2.36 -2.74
N HIS A 51 1.30 2.12 -3.78
CA HIS A 51 1.02 0.77 -4.29
C HIS A 51 2.31 0.06 -4.72
N ASN A 52 3.13 0.74 -5.53
CA ASN A 52 4.38 0.17 -6.03
C ASN A 52 5.38 -0.11 -4.90
N GLU A 53 5.45 0.76 -3.90
CA GLU A 53 6.27 0.56 -2.71
C GLU A 53 5.80 -0.65 -1.90
N SER A 54 4.48 -0.81 -1.72
CA SER A 54 3.89 -1.96 -1.03
C SER A 54 4.19 -3.29 -1.75
N ILE A 55 4.10 -3.30 -3.08
CA ILE A 55 4.46 -4.45 -3.92
C ILE A 55 5.95 -4.76 -3.86
N LYS A 56 6.79 -3.73 -3.80
CA LYS A 56 8.24 -3.90 -3.66
C LYS A 56 8.59 -4.53 -2.30
N LEU A 57 7.99 -4.03 -1.22
CA LEU A 57 8.16 -4.58 0.12
C LEU A 57 7.71 -6.06 0.18
N LEU A 58 6.56 -6.37 -0.42
CA LEU A 58 6.07 -7.75 -0.53
C LEU A 58 7.10 -8.66 -1.22
N LYS A 59 7.68 -8.21 -2.34
CA LYS A 59 8.73 -8.96 -3.05
C LYS A 59 10.01 -9.09 -2.23
N ASP A 60 10.40 -8.07 -1.47
CA ASP A 60 11.59 -8.13 -0.61
C ASP A 60 11.38 -9.14 0.53
N ILE A 61 10.17 -9.27 1.06
CA ILE A 61 9.79 -10.33 2.00
C ILE A 61 9.87 -11.72 1.34
N GLU A 62 9.31 -11.89 0.14
CA GLU A 62 9.30 -13.17 -0.59
C GLU A 62 10.71 -13.63 -0.99
N ASN A 63 11.60 -12.70 -1.29
CA ASN A 63 12.99 -12.99 -1.64
C ASN A 63 13.90 -13.16 -0.42
N GLU A 64 13.36 -13.08 0.80
CA GLU A 64 14.13 -13.12 2.06
C GLU A 64 15.19 -12.00 2.13
N ASN A 65 14.94 -10.85 1.46
CA ASN A 65 15.81 -9.68 1.47
C ASN A 65 15.64 -8.82 2.74
N ILE A 66 14.66 -9.14 3.57
CA ILE A 66 14.32 -8.47 4.83
C ILE A 66 14.41 -9.48 5.97
N ASP A 67 14.92 -9.03 7.12
CA ASP A 67 15.03 -9.87 8.31
C ASP A 67 13.76 -9.85 9.19
N GLU A 68 13.68 -10.81 10.12
CA GLU A 68 12.49 -10.99 10.95
C GLU A 68 12.23 -9.87 11.97
N ASN A 69 13.25 -9.09 12.34
CA ASN A 69 13.07 -7.91 13.19
C ASN A 69 12.54 -6.74 12.37
N GLU A 70 13.10 -6.50 11.18
CA GLU A 70 12.63 -5.47 10.26
C GLU A 70 11.16 -5.75 9.84
N CYS A 71 10.82 -7.00 9.49
CA CYS A 71 9.42 -7.39 9.25
C CYS A 71 8.49 -7.08 10.43
N LYS A 72 8.99 -7.22 11.66
CA LYS A 72 8.20 -6.97 12.86
C LYS A 72 7.97 -5.49 13.09
N GLU A 73 9.01 -4.66 12.90
CA GLU A 73 8.92 -3.21 13.04
C GLU A 73 7.93 -2.64 12.02
N LEU A 74 8.09 -3.00 10.74
CA LEU A 74 7.18 -2.58 9.66
C LEU A 74 5.73 -3.03 9.92
N TYR A 75 5.52 -4.28 10.36
CA TYR A 75 4.18 -4.76 10.71
C TYR A 75 3.53 -3.95 11.84
N LEU A 76 4.31 -3.61 12.88
CA LEU A 76 3.79 -2.83 14.00
C LEU A 76 3.43 -1.41 13.57
N GLU A 77 4.26 -0.78 12.75
CA GLU A 77 4.00 0.55 12.21
C GLU A 77 2.73 0.57 11.36
N LEU A 78 2.57 -0.37 10.42
CA LEU A 78 1.38 -0.45 9.56
C LEU A 78 0.10 -0.71 10.37
N VAL A 79 0.15 -1.62 11.35
CA VAL A 79 -1.01 -1.88 12.22
C VAL A 79 -1.36 -0.67 13.08
N GLU A 80 -0.37 0.11 13.52
CA GLU A 80 -0.60 1.35 14.27
C GLU A 80 -1.26 2.41 13.39
N MET A 81 -0.83 2.55 12.12
CA MET A 81 -1.47 3.43 11.13
C MET A 81 -2.93 3.04 10.88
N LEU A 82 -3.20 1.75 10.66
CA LEU A 82 -4.56 1.25 10.42
C LEU A 82 -5.49 1.44 11.62
N LYS A 83 -5.01 1.22 12.84
CA LYS A 83 -5.81 1.43 14.06
C LYS A 83 -6.11 2.89 14.38
N SER A 84 -5.32 3.80 13.79
CA SER A 84 -5.46 5.23 14.01
C SER A 84 -6.37 5.91 12.99
N THR A 85 -6.90 5.15 12.03
CA THR A 85 -7.86 5.58 11.00
C THR A 85 -9.26 5.08 11.35
#